data_AF-A0A9W6L7L4-F1
#
_entry.id   AF-A0A9W6L7L4-F1
#
_cell.length_a   1.000
_cell.length_b   1.000
_cell.length_c   1.000
_cell.angle_alpha   90.00
_cell.angle_beta   90.00
_cell.angle_gamma   90.00
#
_symmetry.space_group_name_H-M   'P 1'
#
loop_
_entity.id
_entity.type
_entity.pdbx_description
1 polymer ?
#
loop_
_entity_poly.entity_id
_entity_poly.type
_entity_poly.pdbx_seq_one_letter_code
_entity_poly.pdbx_strand_id
1 'polypeptide(L)'
;MHRTRPRSSRRRTGRAVAALVALALAAVAVVALVRFDAVDRFRERVAPQPSPGCVADDPTSEGCLTPAALALHDRAVAEFGDRLRGTTCWSAHEWNPSSDHPQGRACDFFPTRAGTFPEGAELEAGWAVANWLREHAEELDVRYVIWQGRIWYRSAFLADEDGWGRPYNGGGVYDPSDATGGHFDHVHVSVRR
;
A
#
# COMPACT_ATOMS: atom_id res chain seq x y z
N MET A 1 85.54 -8.61 32.01
CA MET A 1 84.23 -7.98 32.33
C MET A 1 83.24 -8.25 31.19
N HIS A 2 82.49 -9.36 31.23
CA HIS A 2 81.44 -9.62 30.25
C HIS A 2 80.09 -9.11 30.79
N ARG A 3 79.59 -8.00 30.23
CA ARG A 3 78.22 -7.52 30.45
C ARG A 3 77.31 -8.12 29.38
N THR A 4 76.51 -9.11 29.77
CA THR A 4 75.33 -9.59 29.04
C THR A 4 74.30 -8.46 28.93
N ARG A 5 73.95 -8.05 27.71
CA ARG A 5 72.78 -7.17 27.46
C ARG A 5 71.54 -8.04 27.19
N PRO A 6 70.45 -7.94 27.99
CA PRO A 6 69.20 -8.60 27.68
C PRO A 6 68.35 -7.67 26.80
N ARG A 7 68.24 -7.94 25.50
CA ARG A 7 67.25 -7.26 24.64
C ARG A 7 66.78 -8.19 23.53
N SER A 8 65.71 -8.95 23.77
CA SER A 8 64.93 -9.50 22.64
C SER A 8 63.44 -9.78 22.92
N SER A 9 62.98 -9.87 24.18
CA SER A 9 61.58 -10.28 24.43
C SER A 9 60.54 -9.20 24.10
N ARG A 10 60.79 -7.91 24.42
CA ARG A 10 59.84 -6.79 24.18
C ARG A 10 59.49 -6.51 22.72
N ARG A 11 60.39 -6.80 21.76
CA ARG A 11 60.15 -6.54 20.32
C ARG A 11 59.33 -7.64 19.64
N ARG A 12 59.45 -8.89 20.11
CA ARG A 12 58.66 -10.02 19.60
C ARG A 12 57.21 -9.96 20.08
N THR A 13 56.98 -9.58 21.34
CA THR A 13 55.63 -9.40 21.88
C THR A 13 54.87 -8.25 21.22
N GLY A 14 55.52 -7.10 20.96
CA GLY A 14 54.86 -5.97 20.26
C GLY A 14 54.40 -6.30 18.83
N ARG A 15 55.18 -7.09 18.08
CA ARG A 15 54.80 -7.56 16.74
C ARG A 15 53.68 -8.61 16.78
N ALA A 16 53.70 -9.52 17.74
CA ALA A 16 52.65 -10.51 17.91
C ALA A 16 51.31 -9.87 18.30
N VAL A 17 51.33 -8.88 19.21
CA VAL A 17 50.12 -8.12 19.58
C VAL A 17 49.59 -7.31 18.40
N ALA A 18 50.45 -6.62 17.63
CA ALA A 18 50.02 -5.89 16.44
C ALA A 18 49.40 -6.79 15.36
N ALA A 19 49.95 -7.99 15.15
CA ALA A 19 49.40 -8.97 14.20
C ALA A 19 48.04 -9.50 14.64
N LEU A 20 47.86 -9.80 15.93
CA LEU A 20 46.59 -10.24 16.50
C LEU A 20 45.50 -9.16 16.41
N VAL A 21 45.87 -7.89 16.67
CA VAL A 21 44.94 -6.75 16.52
C VAL A 21 44.55 -6.57 15.05
N ALA A 22 45.48 -6.67 14.10
CA ALA A 22 45.19 -6.58 12.68
C ALA A 22 44.27 -7.71 12.19
N LEU A 23 44.50 -8.95 12.65
CA LEU A 23 43.63 -10.10 12.36
C LEU A 23 42.23 -9.93 12.95
N ALA A 24 42.12 -9.43 14.18
CA ALA A 24 40.83 -9.16 14.82
C ALA A 24 40.06 -8.06 14.08
N LEU A 25 40.72 -6.97 13.67
CA LEU A 25 40.11 -5.90 12.87
C LEU A 25 39.66 -6.40 11.49
N ALA A 26 40.47 -7.24 10.83
CA ALA A 26 40.10 -7.86 9.56
C ALA A 26 38.89 -8.78 9.71
N ALA A 27 38.83 -9.60 10.77
CA ALA A 27 37.68 -10.46 11.06
C ALA A 27 36.41 -9.66 11.34
N VAL A 28 36.51 -8.56 12.11
CA VAL A 28 35.37 -7.65 12.36
C VAL A 28 34.88 -7.02 11.05
N ALA A 29 35.78 -6.57 10.18
CA ALA A 29 35.43 -6.00 8.87
C ALA A 29 34.72 -7.03 7.97
N VAL A 30 35.21 -8.27 7.91
CA VAL A 30 34.58 -9.36 7.14
C VAL A 30 33.18 -9.70 7.69
N VAL A 31 33.02 -9.80 9.02
CA VAL A 31 31.72 -10.04 9.64
C VAL A 31 30.74 -8.89 9.37
N ALA A 32 31.20 -7.64 9.41
CA ALA A 32 30.39 -6.47 9.10
C ALA A 32 29.93 -6.48 7.64
N LEU A 33 30.81 -6.78 6.68
CA LEU A 33 30.49 -6.89 5.25
C LEU A 33 29.49 -8.02 4.98
N VAL A 34 29.71 -9.22 5.54
CA VAL A 34 28.79 -10.36 5.38
C VAL A 34 27.41 -10.05 5.98
N ARG A 35 27.36 -9.35 7.13
CA ARG A 35 26.10 -8.91 7.71
C ARG A 35 25.41 -7.84 6.88
N PHE A 36 26.15 -6.91 6.29
CA PHE A 36 25.61 -5.90 5.40
C PHE A 36 24.96 -6.54 4.16
N ASP A 37 25.68 -7.45 3.47
CA ASP A 37 25.15 -8.19 2.32
C ASP A 37 23.91 -9.03 2.66
N ALA A 38 23.91 -9.68 3.83
CA ALA A 38 22.76 -10.46 4.28
C ALA A 38 21.54 -9.57 4.57
N VAL A 39 21.76 -8.40 5.14
CA VAL A 39 20.72 -7.40 5.41
C VAL A 39 20.18 -6.79 4.11
N ASP A 40 21.03 -6.50 3.13
CA ASP A 40 20.60 -5.97 1.83
C ASP A 40 19.83 -7.01 1.02
N ARG A 41 20.29 -8.27 0.96
CA ARG A 41 19.53 -9.35 0.32
C ARG A 41 18.22 -9.70 1.02
N PHE A 42 18.11 -9.43 2.32
CA PHE A 42 16.85 -9.56 3.03
C PHE A 42 15.93 -8.38 2.69
N ARG A 43 16.46 -7.15 2.70
CA ARG A 43 15.73 -5.95 2.28
C ARG A 43 15.22 -6.04 0.85
N GLU A 44 15.98 -6.58 -0.08
CA GLU A 44 15.54 -6.70 -1.48
C GLU A 44 14.48 -7.79 -1.68
N ARG A 45 14.46 -8.81 -0.81
CA ARG A 45 13.40 -9.83 -0.79
C ARG A 45 12.13 -9.38 -0.06
N VAL A 46 12.27 -8.45 0.87
CA VAL A 46 11.15 -7.90 1.67
C VAL A 46 10.66 -6.56 1.12
N ALA A 47 11.43 -5.91 0.24
CA ALA A 47 11.01 -4.72 -0.47
C ALA A 47 9.73 -5.07 -1.25
N PRO A 48 8.62 -4.36 -1.02
CA PRO A 48 7.43 -4.54 -1.80
C PRO A 48 7.81 -4.35 -3.26
N GLN A 49 7.56 -5.36 -4.10
CA GLN A 49 7.70 -5.21 -5.53
C GLN A 49 6.82 -4.01 -5.96
N PRO A 50 7.31 -3.14 -6.86
CA PRO A 50 6.45 -2.11 -7.43
C PRO A 50 5.19 -2.77 -7.97
N SER A 51 4.01 -2.28 -7.58
CA SER A 51 2.77 -2.79 -8.15
C SER A 51 2.88 -2.64 -9.66
N PRO A 52 2.64 -3.72 -10.44
CA PRO A 52 2.52 -3.58 -11.89
C PRO A 52 1.51 -2.48 -12.20
N GLY A 53 1.80 -1.69 -13.24
CA GLY A 53 0.92 -0.63 -13.69
C GLY A 53 -0.38 -1.18 -14.30
N CYS A 54 -1.10 -0.32 -15.00
CA CYS A 54 -2.30 -0.65 -15.75
C CYS A 54 -1.93 -1.61 -16.91
N VAL A 55 -2.16 -2.92 -16.73
CA VAL A 55 -1.67 -3.97 -17.67
C VAL A 55 -2.68 -5.07 -17.96
N ALA A 56 -3.71 -5.21 -17.13
CA ALA A 56 -4.78 -6.17 -17.35
C ALA A 56 -5.99 -5.44 -17.94
N ASP A 57 -6.77 -6.10 -18.79
CA ASP A 57 -8.00 -5.51 -19.34
C ASP A 57 -8.99 -5.21 -18.21
N ASP A 58 -9.63 -4.04 -18.26
CA ASP A 58 -10.70 -3.69 -17.33
C ASP A 58 -12.01 -4.35 -17.75
N PRO A 59 -12.64 -5.21 -16.92
CA PRO A 59 -13.93 -5.83 -17.25
C PRO A 59 -15.11 -4.85 -17.32
N THR A 60 -14.91 -3.59 -16.90
CA THR A 60 -15.96 -2.56 -16.85
C THR A 60 -15.85 -1.50 -17.94
N SER A 61 -14.76 -1.49 -18.72
CA SER A 61 -14.52 -0.48 -19.77
C SER A 61 -13.56 -1.00 -20.86
N GLU A 62 -13.12 -0.13 -21.78
CA GLU A 62 -12.04 -0.45 -22.74
C GLU A 62 -10.63 -0.12 -22.19
N GLY A 63 -10.55 0.21 -20.90
CA GLY A 63 -9.32 0.58 -20.21
C GLY A 63 -8.52 -0.60 -19.69
N CYS A 64 -7.68 -0.32 -18.70
CA CYS A 64 -6.91 -1.34 -18.00
C CYS A 64 -6.93 -1.17 -16.49
N LEU A 65 -6.58 -2.24 -15.79
CA LEU A 65 -6.39 -2.30 -14.36
C LEU A 65 -4.99 -2.79 -14.01
N THR A 66 -4.54 -2.39 -12.83
CA THR A 66 -3.45 -3.10 -12.15
C THR A 66 -3.94 -4.49 -11.72
N PRO A 67 -3.05 -5.49 -11.61
CA PRO A 67 -3.46 -6.83 -11.16
C PRO A 67 -4.15 -6.82 -9.79
N ALA A 68 -3.74 -5.94 -8.88
CA ALA A 68 -4.38 -5.76 -7.58
C ALA A 68 -5.82 -5.23 -7.71
N ALA A 69 -6.03 -4.22 -8.56
CA ALA A 69 -7.38 -3.68 -8.80
C ALA A 69 -8.29 -4.71 -9.49
N LEU A 70 -7.79 -5.49 -10.44
CA LEU A 70 -8.56 -6.57 -11.08
C LEU A 70 -8.95 -7.66 -10.06
N ALA A 71 -8.00 -8.12 -9.25
CA ALA A 71 -8.28 -9.11 -8.21
C ALA A 71 -9.29 -8.61 -7.17
N LEU A 72 -9.21 -7.32 -6.80
CA LEU A 72 -10.19 -6.67 -5.94
C LEU A 72 -11.57 -6.65 -6.59
N HIS A 73 -11.65 -6.17 -7.84
CA HIS A 73 -12.89 -6.14 -8.62
C HIS A 73 -13.56 -7.51 -8.64
N ASP A 74 -12.83 -8.56 -9.04
CA ASP A 74 -13.40 -9.89 -9.22
C ASP A 74 -13.94 -10.46 -7.90
N ARG A 75 -13.23 -10.26 -6.78
CA ARG A 75 -13.70 -10.69 -5.46
C ARG A 75 -14.92 -9.90 -5.01
N ALA A 76 -14.94 -8.58 -5.20
CA ALA A 76 -16.06 -7.74 -4.79
C ALA A 76 -17.33 -8.03 -5.63
N VAL A 77 -17.20 -8.23 -6.94
CA VAL A 77 -18.32 -8.59 -7.82
C VAL A 77 -18.83 -10.01 -7.50
N ALA A 78 -17.95 -10.96 -7.20
CA ALA A 78 -18.37 -12.30 -6.78
C ALA A 78 -19.17 -12.27 -5.46
N GLU A 79 -18.80 -11.41 -4.51
CA GLU A 79 -19.45 -11.31 -3.21
C GLU A 79 -20.74 -10.48 -3.24
N PHE A 80 -20.79 -9.39 -4.02
CA PHE A 80 -21.85 -8.39 -3.93
C PHE A 80 -22.58 -8.09 -5.24
N GLY A 81 -22.23 -8.74 -6.36
CA GLY A 81 -22.73 -8.37 -7.68
C GLY A 81 -24.26 -8.38 -7.81
N ASP A 82 -24.98 -9.20 -7.03
CA ASP A 82 -26.44 -9.25 -6.98
C ASP A 82 -27.09 -8.08 -6.21
N ARG A 83 -26.30 -7.39 -5.37
CA ARG A 83 -26.70 -6.23 -4.57
C ARG A 83 -26.27 -4.90 -5.20
N LEU A 84 -25.53 -4.93 -6.31
CA LEU A 84 -25.04 -3.76 -7.02
C LEU A 84 -25.85 -3.50 -8.28
N ARG A 85 -25.99 -2.22 -8.64
CA ARG A 85 -26.54 -1.75 -9.91
C ARG A 85 -25.49 -1.68 -11.02
N GLY A 86 -24.22 -1.57 -10.65
CA GLY A 86 -23.10 -1.49 -11.57
C GLY A 86 -21.76 -1.37 -10.88
N THR A 87 -20.70 -1.45 -11.67
CA THR A 87 -19.31 -1.26 -11.24
C THR A 87 -18.55 -0.57 -12.36
N THR A 88 -17.71 0.40 -12.01
CA THR A 88 -16.83 1.11 -12.94
C THR A 88 -15.45 1.19 -12.34
N CYS A 89 -14.42 0.75 -13.05
CA CYS A 89 -13.05 0.76 -12.55
C CYS A 89 -12.16 1.75 -13.30
N TRP A 90 -11.79 1.48 -14.55
CA TRP A 90 -11.00 2.44 -15.30
C TRP A 90 -11.89 3.52 -15.94
N SER A 91 -11.39 4.75 -15.93
CA SER A 91 -11.91 5.83 -16.77
C SER A 91 -10.77 6.80 -17.04
N ALA A 92 -10.76 7.42 -18.22
CA ALA A 92 -9.75 8.44 -18.56
C ALA A 92 -9.76 9.63 -17.58
N HIS A 93 -10.93 9.95 -17.00
CA HIS A 93 -11.14 11.00 -16.01
C HIS A 93 -10.39 12.30 -16.38
N GLU A 94 -10.57 12.80 -17.62
CA GLU A 94 -9.73 13.86 -18.23
C GLU A 94 -9.65 15.15 -17.40
N TRP A 95 -10.67 15.44 -16.61
CA TRP A 95 -10.77 16.59 -15.73
C TRP A 95 -10.07 16.39 -14.36
N ASN A 96 -9.71 15.14 -14.02
CA ASN A 96 -8.91 14.77 -12.86
C ASN A 96 -7.97 13.57 -13.17
N PRO A 97 -6.98 13.76 -14.06
CA PRO A 97 -6.13 12.67 -14.54
C PRO A 97 -5.17 12.13 -13.47
N SER A 98 -5.04 12.85 -12.35
CA SER A 98 -4.22 12.45 -11.20
C SER A 98 -4.94 11.54 -10.20
N SER A 99 -6.23 11.30 -10.41
CA SER A 99 -7.00 10.30 -9.65
C SER A 99 -6.50 8.88 -9.91
N ASP A 100 -7.00 7.92 -9.15
CA ASP A 100 -6.57 6.53 -9.26
C ASP A 100 -7.29 5.75 -10.39
N HIS A 101 -8.42 6.25 -10.93
CA HIS A 101 -9.14 5.61 -12.04
C HIS A 101 -8.32 5.54 -13.34
N PRO A 102 -7.72 6.64 -13.85
CA PRO A 102 -6.92 6.60 -15.08
C PRO A 102 -5.67 5.72 -14.95
N GLN A 103 -5.23 5.48 -13.72
CA GLN A 103 -4.06 4.67 -13.39
C GLN A 103 -4.41 3.16 -13.28
N GLY A 104 -5.68 2.78 -13.44
CA GLY A 104 -6.15 1.41 -13.28
C GLY A 104 -6.09 0.91 -11.83
N ARG A 105 -6.20 1.82 -10.86
CA ARG A 105 -6.02 1.53 -9.43
C ARG A 105 -7.27 1.71 -8.59
N ALA A 106 -8.41 2.04 -9.19
CA ALA A 106 -9.65 2.29 -8.47
C ALA A 106 -10.84 1.58 -9.09
N CYS A 107 -11.85 1.34 -8.26
CA CYS A 107 -13.18 0.89 -8.64
C CYS A 107 -14.25 1.60 -7.81
N ASP A 108 -15.37 1.90 -8.47
CA ASP A 108 -16.61 2.42 -7.90
C ASP A 108 -17.67 1.33 -7.97
N PHE A 109 -18.20 0.91 -6.83
CA PHE A 109 -19.29 -0.05 -6.71
C PHE A 109 -20.59 0.69 -6.39
N PHE A 110 -21.58 0.58 -7.28
CA PHE A 110 -22.82 1.34 -7.19
C PHE A 110 -23.94 0.50 -6.57
N PRO A 111 -24.27 0.64 -5.27
CA PRO A 111 -25.43 -0.02 -4.69
C PRO A 111 -26.76 0.61 -5.13
N THR A 112 -26.72 1.86 -5.60
CA THR A 112 -27.86 2.60 -6.15
C THR A 112 -27.52 3.16 -7.53
N ARG A 113 -28.45 3.89 -8.14
CA ARG A 113 -28.20 4.60 -9.39
C ARG A 113 -27.28 5.82 -9.14
N ALA A 114 -26.31 6.03 -10.02
CA ALA A 114 -25.48 7.23 -10.00
C ALA A 114 -26.32 8.53 -9.94
N GLY A 115 -25.89 9.48 -9.12
CA GLY A 115 -26.56 10.74 -8.81
C GLY A 115 -27.68 10.64 -7.77
N THR A 116 -27.84 9.49 -7.10
CA THR A 116 -28.94 9.25 -6.13
C THR A 116 -28.40 8.99 -4.74
N PHE A 117 -28.96 9.64 -3.72
CA PHE A 117 -28.68 9.28 -2.34
C PHE A 117 -29.38 7.93 -2.02
N PRO A 118 -28.63 6.89 -1.64
CA PRO A 118 -29.21 5.58 -1.36
C PRO A 118 -29.99 5.60 -0.06
N GLU A 119 -31.04 4.78 0.00
CA GLU A 119 -31.85 4.56 1.19
C GLU A 119 -32.11 3.06 1.37
N GLY A 120 -32.52 2.65 2.58
CA GLY A 120 -32.93 1.28 2.88
C GLY A 120 -31.90 0.25 2.41
N ALA A 121 -32.35 -0.74 1.62
CA ALA A 121 -31.52 -1.85 1.18
C ALA A 121 -30.29 -1.44 0.36
N GLU A 122 -30.35 -0.33 -0.39
CA GLU A 122 -29.21 0.16 -1.17
C GLU A 122 -28.15 0.78 -0.27
N LEU A 123 -28.57 1.54 0.75
CA LEU A 123 -27.65 2.07 1.76
C LEU A 123 -26.97 0.94 2.55
N GLU A 124 -27.73 -0.08 2.94
CA GLU A 124 -27.19 -1.28 3.59
C GLU A 124 -26.23 -2.07 2.68
N ALA A 125 -26.50 -2.13 1.37
CA ALA A 125 -25.58 -2.73 0.41
C ALA A 125 -24.26 -1.98 0.33
N GLY A 126 -24.30 -0.65 0.25
CA GLY A 126 -23.08 0.16 0.26
C GLY A 126 -22.27 0.01 1.55
N TRP A 127 -22.93 0.00 2.72
CA TRP A 127 -22.23 -0.27 3.99
C TRP A 127 -21.63 -1.66 4.05
N ALA A 128 -22.30 -2.69 3.50
CA ALA A 128 -21.75 -4.04 3.46
C ALA A 128 -20.47 -4.10 2.62
N VAL A 129 -20.48 -3.52 1.40
CA VAL A 129 -19.30 -3.45 0.52
C VAL A 129 -18.17 -2.68 1.19
N ALA A 130 -18.45 -1.49 1.71
CA ALA A 130 -17.44 -0.60 2.27
C ALA A 130 -16.78 -1.20 3.53
N ASN A 131 -17.55 -1.88 4.39
CA ASN A 131 -17.00 -2.59 5.55
C ASN A 131 -16.18 -3.82 5.14
N TRP A 132 -16.66 -4.61 4.18
CA TRP A 132 -15.94 -5.78 3.68
C TRP A 132 -14.58 -5.41 3.08
N LEU A 133 -14.52 -4.31 2.31
CA LEU A 133 -13.27 -3.79 1.76
C LEU A 133 -12.27 -3.38 2.86
N ARG A 134 -12.76 -2.81 3.97
CA ARG A 134 -11.94 -2.46 5.13
C ARG A 134 -11.42 -3.69 5.86
N GLU A 135 -12.28 -4.68 6.07
CA GLU A 135 -11.94 -5.94 6.73
C GLU A 135 -10.88 -6.72 5.94
N HIS A 136 -10.98 -6.74 4.61
CA HIS A 136 -10.05 -7.45 3.73
C HIS A 136 -8.94 -6.55 3.14
N ALA A 137 -8.73 -5.36 3.72
CA ALA A 137 -7.88 -4.33 3.14
C ALA A 137 -6.41 -4.74 2.96
N GLU A 138 -5.90 -5.63 3.82
CA GLU A 138 -4.55 -6.17 3.69
C GLU A 138 -4.44 -7.11 2.49
N GLU A 139 -5.36 -8.07 2.38
CA GLU A 139 -5.38 -9.07 1.31
C GLU A 139 -5.64 -8.47 -0.07
N LEU A 140 -6.48 -7.44 -0.12
CA LEU A 140 -6.91 -6.78 -1.36
C LEU A 140 -6.02 -5.59 -1.74
N ASP A 141 -4.94 -5.36 -0.99
CA ASP A 141 -4.05 -4.21 -1.17
C ASP A 141 -4.77 -2.84 -1.14
N VAL A 142 -5.91 -2.75 -0.44
CA VAL A 142 -6.68 -1.52 -0.31
C VAL A 142 -5.82 -0.44 0.34
N ARG A 143 -5.78 0.72 -0.31
CA ARG A 143 -5.13 1.93 0.18
C ARG A 143 -6.13 2.81 0.93
N TYR A 144 -7.28 3.05 0.33
CA TYR A 144 -8.38 3.82 0.94
C TYR A 144 -9.73 3.44 0.36
N VAL A 145 -10.78 3.72 1.16
CA VAL A 145 -12.19 3.58 0.79
C VAL A 145 -12.88 4.91 1.05
N ILE A 146 -13.76 5.35 0.14
CA ILE A 146 -14.63 6.51 0.31
C ILE A 146 -16.07 6.04 0.25
N TRP A 147 -16.86 6.39 1.26
CA TRP A 147 -18.29 6.08 1.33
C TRP A 147 -19.01 7.06 2.26
N GLN A 148 -20.22 7.48 1.88
CA GLN A 148 -21.08 8.36 2.68
C GLN A 148 -20.36 9.63 3.16
N GLY A 149 -19.63 10.29 2.26
CA GLY A 149 -18.90 11.53 2.57
C GLY A 149 -17.74 11.35 3.55
N ARG A 150 -17.23 10.13 3.75
CA ARG A 150 -16.06 9.83 4.60
C ARG A 150 -14.98 9.12 3.80
N ILE A 151 -13.72 9.37 4.18
CA ILE A 151 -12.57 8.67 3.61
C ILE A 151 -11.76 7.97 4.70
N TRP A 152 -11.63 6.65 4.55
CA TRP A 152 -10.83 5.78 5.39
C TRP A 152 -9.55 5.36 4.66
N TYR A 153 -8.41 5.38 5.33
CA TYR A 153 -7.15 4.85 4.81
C TYR A 153 -6.75 3.59 5.58
N ARG A 154 -6.17 2.58 4.92
CA ARG A 154 -5.70 1.37 5.61
C ARG A 154 -4.68 1.67 6.71
N SER A 155 -3.84 2.67 6.49
CA SER A 155 -2.85 3.13 7.47
C SER A 155 -3.43 4.16 8.47
N ALA A 156 -4.74 4.20 8.70
CA ALA A 156 -5.40 5.31 9.40
C ALA A 156 -4.97 5.44 10.87
N PHE A 157 -3.89 6.21 11.07
CA PHE A 157 -3.60 6.99 12.26
C PHE A 157 -4.54 8.22 12.39
N LEU A 158 -5.54 8.34 11.51
CA LEU A 158 -6.45 9.48 11.33
C LEU A 158 -7.93 9.05 11.38
N ALA A 159 -8.23 7.98 12.12
CA ALA A 159 -9.60 7.53 12.37
C ALA A 159 -10.38 8.56 13.22
N ASP A 160 -11.65 8.77 12.89
CA ASP A 160 -12.63 9.44 13.77
C ASP A 160 -13.06 8.51 14.91
N GLU A 161 -13.97 8.97 15.78
CA GLU A 161 -14.44 8.20 16.94
C GLU A 161 -15.05 6.84 16.55
N ASP A 162 -15.67 6.75 15.38
CA ASP A 162 -16.31 5.53 14.86
C ASP A 162 -15.38 4.66 14.00
N GLY A 163 -14.12 5.07 13.81
CA GLY A 163 -13.12 4.32 13.05
C GLY A 163 -13.23 4.43 11.52
N TRP A 164 -14.14 5.23 10.99
CA TRP A 164 -14.45 5.40 9.57
C TRP A 164 -13.61 6.48 8.85
N GLY A 165 -12.77 7.19 9.60
CA GLY A 165 -11.84 8.17 9.03
C GLY A 165 -12.42 9.57 8.99
N ARG A 166 -11.83 10.45 8.20
CA ARG A 166 -12.20 11.88 8.20
C ARG A 166 -13.31 12.18 7.18
N PRO A 167 -14.02 13.31 7.31
CA PRO A 167 -14.86 13.82 6.24
C PRO A 167 -14.11 13.92 4.91
N TYR A 168 -14.72 13.44 3.83
CA TYR A 168 -14.23 13.60 2.48
C TYR A 168 -14.58 15.01 1.98
N ASN A 169 -13.60 15.70 1.41
CA ASN A 169 -13.70 17.11 1.02
C ASN A 169 -13.75 17.32 -0.51
N GLY A 170 -14.09 16.26 -1.27
CA GLY A 170 -14.17 16.34 -2.73
C GLY A 170 -12.81 16.43 -3.43
N GLY A 171 -11.69 16.20 -2.72
CA GLY A 171 -10.35 16.29 -3.31
C GLY A 171 -10.00 17.64 -3.94
N GLY A 172 -10.78 18.69 -3.67
CA GLY A 172 -10.66 20.02 -4.29
C GLY A 172 -11.25 20.14 -5.70
N VAL A 173 -11.90 19.10 -6.23
CA VAL A 173 -12.43 19.09 -7.61
C VAL A 173 -13.90 18.68 -7.68
N TYR A 174 -14.38 17.86 -6.74
CA TYR A 174 -15.77 17.41 -6.65
C TYR A 174 -16.54 18.23 -5.60
N ASP A 175 -17.85 18.39 -5.77
CA ASP A 175 -18.73 18.91 -4.71
C ASP A 175 -19.00 17.78 -3.70
N PRO A 176 -18.47 17.85 -2.46
CA PRO A 176 -18.65 16.79 -1.47
C PRO A 176 -20.07 16.72 -0.90
N SER A 177 -20.96 17.65 -1.25
CA SER A 177 -22.34 17.70 -0.76
C SER A 177 -23.36 17.03 -1.68
N ASP A 178 -23.01 16.75 -2.94
CA ASP A 178 -23.87 16.02 -3.86
C ASP A 178 -23.63 14.50 -3.78
N ALA A 179 -24.56 13.72 -4.35
CA ALA A 179 -24.54 12.26 -4.23
C ALA A 179 -23.28 11.62 -4.83
N THR A 180 -22.79 12.10 -5.97
CA THR A 180 -21.65 11.50 -6.69
C THR A 180 -20.33 12.07 -6.18
N GLY A 181 -20.19 13.39 -6.12
CA GLY A 181 -19.01 14.06 -5.61
C GLY A 181 -18.73 13.77 -4.13
N GLY A 182 -19.78 13.53 -3.33
CA GLY A 182 -19.66 13.07 -1.94
C GLY A 182 -19.51 11.56 -1.77
N HIS A 183 -19.55 10.76 -2.85
CA HIS A 183 -19.50 9.29 -2.80
C HIS A 183 -20.59 8.69 -1.90
N PHE A 184 -21.81 9.22 -2.04
CA PHE A 184 -23.00 8.66 -1.39
C PHE A 184 -23.68 7.62 -2.26
N ASP A 185 -23.57 7.72 -3.59
CA ASP A 185 -24.21 6.81 -4.55
C ASP A 185 -23.34 5.61 -4.97
N HIS A 186 -22.03 5.66 -4.68
CA HIS A 186 -21.08 4.56 -4.90
C HIS A 186 -20.02 4.46 -3.80
N VAL A 187 -19.56 3.24 -3.56
CA VAL A 187 -18.38 2.95 -2.74
C VAL A 187 -17.16 3.02 -3.64
N HIS A 188 -16.30 4.00 -3.41
CA HIS A 188 -15.02 4.10 -4.11
C HIS A 188 -13.92 3.41 -3.31
N VAL A 189 -13.05 2.68 -4.00
CA VAL A 189 -11.87 2.07 -3.42
C VAL A 189 -10.67 2.23 -4.32
N SER A 190 -9.51 2.48 -3.70
CA SER A 190 -8.22 2.56 -4.37
C SER A 190 -7.27 1.53 -3.77
N VAL A 191 -6.48 0.88 -4.62
CA VAL A 191 -5.41 -0.05 -4.21
C VAL A 191 -4.07 0.66 -4.07
N ARG A 192 -3.11 -0.02 -3.44
CA ARG A 192 -1.74 0.48 -3.21
C ARG A 192 -1.07 0.84 -4.53
N ARG A 193 -0.21 1.87 -4.50
CA ARG A 193 0.62 2.30 -5.65
C ARG A 193 1.90 1.50 -5.76
#